data_AF-A0A497S739-F1
#
_entry.id   AF-A0A497S739-F1
#
_cell.length_a   1.000
_cell.length_b   1.000
_cell.length_c   1.000
_cell.angle_alpha   90.00
_cell.angle_beta   90.00
_cell.angle_gamma   90.00
#
_symmetry.space_group_name_H-M   'P 1'
#
loop_
_entity.id
_entity.type
_entity.pdbx_description
1 polymer ?
#
loop_
_entity_poly.entity_id
_entity_poly.type
_entity_poly.pdbx_seq_one_letter_code
_entity_poly.pdbx_strand_id
1 'polypeptide(L)'
;MVYSLLDRIQHFHWGEPIVLEWYKKVDSVLWKLISYSEKSIIISDHGFCNRDEAEIKTLPERTPRGEIKGDHDNEAILITINIKHEINKLQDVFYAIRGEI
;
A
#
# COMPACT_ATOMS: atom_id res chain seq x y z
N MET A 1 3.48 4.47 -16.30
CA MET A 1 3.55 3.02 -15.97
C MET A 1 2.80 2.80 -14.65
N VAL A 2 2.26 1.61 -14.42
CA VAL A 2 1.54 1.27 -13.19
C VAL A 2 2.11 -0.02 -12.62
N TYR A 3 2.36 -0.03 -11.32
CA TYR A 3 2.85 -1.18 -10.56
C TYR A 3 1.95 -1.38 -9.35
N SER A 4 1.74 -2.63 -8.94
CA SER A 4 1.01 -2.99 -7.71
C SER A 4 1.76 -4.08 -6.95
N LEU A 5 1.56 -4.11 -5.63
CA LEU A 5 2.14 -5.10 -4.73
C LEU A 5 1.02 -5.82 -4.00
N LEU A 6 1.27 -7.08 -3.64
CA LEU A 6 0.38 -7.85 -2.77
C LEU A 6 0.74 -7.58 -1.31
N ASP A 7 -0.26 -7.72 -0.46
CA ASP A 7 -0.26 -7.49 0.98
C ASP A 7 0.08 -8.72 1.82
N ARG A 8 0.58 -9.79 1.19
CA ARG A 8 0.86 -11.09 1.82
C ARG A 8 1.78 -10.98 3.02
N ILE A 9 2.86 -10.19 2.91
CA ILE A 9 3.84 -10.07 4.01
C ILE A 9 3.16 -9.44 5.22
N GLN A 10 2.31 -8.44 5.01
CA GLN A 10 1.55 -7.75 6.03
C GLN A 10 0.56 -8.71 6.69
N HIS A 11 -0.21 -9.48 5.93
CA HIS A 11 -1.13 -10.47 6.50
C HIS A 11 -0.45 -11.53 7.38
N PHE A 12 0.65 -12.14 6.93
CA PHE A 12 1.26 -13.28 7.63
C PHE A 12 2.29 -12.88 8.70
N HIS A 13 2.87 -11.69 8.61
CA HIS A 13 4.00 -11.29 9.44
C HIS A 13 3.78 -9.95 10.17
N TRP A 14 2.54 -9.46 10.27
CA TRP A 14 2.26 -8.23 11.00
C TRP A 14 2.87 -8.23 12.40
N GLY A 15 3.47 -7.09 12.80
CA GLY A 15 4.19 -6.95 14.06
C GLY A 15 5.59 -7.59 14.09
N GLU A 16 6.01 -8.31 13.04
CA GLU A 16 7.35 -8.92 12.97
C GLU A 16 8.38 -8.01 12.28
N PRO A 17 9.68 -8.14 12.61
CA PRO A 17 10.75 -7.34 11.98
C PRO A 17 10.80 -7.47 10.45
N ILE A 18 10.37 -8.60 9.89
CA ILE A 18 10.39 -8.83 8.44
C ILE A 18 9.49 -7.84 7.67
N VAL A 19 8.44 -7.29 8.28
CA VAL A 19 7.59 -6.26 7.66
C VAL A 19 8.40 -4.99 7.41
N LEU A 20 9.17 -4.55 8.40
CA LEU A 20 10.05 -3.39 8.24
C LEU A 20 11.13 -3.65 7.19
N GLU A 21 11.75 -4.83 7.20
CA GLU A 21 12.75 -5.21 6.19
C GLU A 21 12.15 -5.27 4.78
N TRP A 22 10.87 -5.63 4.65
CA TRP A 22 10.14 -5.57 3.39
C TRP A 22 9.93 -4.13 2.92
N TYR A 23 9.46 -3.23 3.79
CA TYR A 23 9.28 -1.83 3.44
C TYR A 23 10.59 -1.12 3.07
N LYS A 24 11.72 -1.45 3.70
CA LYS A 24 13.05 -0.96 3.28
C LYS A 24 13.41 -1.37 1.85
N LYS A 25 13.04 -2.59 1.43
CA LYS A 25 13.24 -3.04 0.05
C LYS A 25 12.32 -2.30 -0.92
N VAL A 26 11.06 -2.10 -0.54
CA VAL A 26 10.10 -1.31 -1.32
C VAL A 26 10.61 0.11 -1.53
N ASP A 27 11.07 0.77 -0.46
CA ASP A 27 11.65 2.12 -0.52
C ASP A 27 12.83 2.22 -1.50
N SER A 28 13.77 1.26 -1.44
CA SER A 28 14.90 1.21 -2.37
C SER A 28 14.47 1.08 -3.85
N VAL A 29 13.39 0.36 -4.12
CA VAL A 29 12.83 0.22 -5.47
C VAL A 29 12.07 1.49 -5.88
N LEU A 30 11.27 2.07 -4.98
CA LEU A 30 10.55 3.31 -5.20
C LEU A 30 11.50 4.45 -5.54
N TRP A 31 12.62 4.57 -4.82
CA TRP A 31 13.66 5.55 -5.13
C TRP A 31 14.12 5.48 -6.58
N LYS A 32 14.39 4.26 -7.08
CA LYS A 32 14.78 4.05 -8.47
C LYS A 32 13.65 4.42 -9.43
N LEU A 33 12.43 3.96 -9.18
CA LEU A 33 11.28 4.23 -10.04
C LEU A 33 10.96 5.73 -10.14
N ILE A 34 10.95 6.43 -9.00
CA ILE A 34 10.69 7.86 -8.91
C ILE A 34 11.76 8.63 -9.69
N SER A 35 13.03 8.21 -9.64
CA SER A 35 14.12 8.88 -10.36
C SER A 35 13.98 8.86 -11.90
N TYR A 36 13.16 7.95 -12.43
CA TYR A 36 12.83 7.87 -13.86
C TYR A 36 11.52 8.60 -14.23
N SER A 37 10.91 9.32 -13.29
CA SER A 37 9.62 9.99 -13.49
C SER A 37 9.66 11.44 -13.02
N GLU A 38 9.06 12.35 -13.78
CA GLU A 38 8.85 13.73 -13.31
C GLU A 38 7.67 13.83 -12.34
N LYS A 39 6.70 12.93 -12.47
CA LYS A 39 5.44 12.88 -11.72
C LYS A 39 5.19 11.48 -11.20
N SER A 40 4.75 11.37 -9.95
CA SER A 40 4.48 10.09 -9.31
C SER A 40 3.31 10.19 -8.35
N ILE A 41 2.52 9.11 -8.30
CA ILE A 41 1.47 8.87 -7.31
C ILE A 41 1.81 7.52 -6.67
N ILE A 42 2.04 7.51 -5.36
CA ILE A 42 2.25 6.30 -4.58
C ILE A 42 1.09 6.21 -3.61
N ILE A 43 0.29 5.15 -3.73
CA ILE A 43 -0.89 4.92 -2.90
C ILE A 43 -0.91 3.50 -2.37
N SER A 44 -1.52 3.34 -1.20
CA SER A 44 -2.05 2.07 -0.74
C SER A 44 -3.56 2.05 -0.97
N ASP A 45 -4.11 0.91 -1.31
CA ASP A 45 -5.56 0.68 -1.38
C ASP A 45 -6.20 0.64 0.02
N HIS A 46 -5.45 0.21 1.03
CA HIS A 46 -5.80 0.26 2.45
C HIS A 46 -4.57 0.32 3.38
N GLY A 47 -4.80 0.55 4.66
CA GLY A 47 -3.82 0.39 5.73
C GLY A 47 -3.76 -1.03 6.29
N PHE A 48 -2.99 -1.21 7.37
CA PHE A 48 -2.91 -2.45 8.12
C PHE A 48 -2.89 -2.20 9.62
N CYS A 49 -3.56 -3.06 10.38
CA CYS A 49 -3.56 -3.09 11.84
C CYS A 49 -3.48 -4.54 12.36
N ASN A 50 -3.44 -4.73 13.68
CA ASN A 50 -3.49 -6.08 14.22
C ASN A 50 -4.79 -6.76 13.80
N ARG A 51 -4.74 -8.07 13.56
CA ARG A 51 -5.91 -8.79 13.09
C ARG A 51 -7.12 -8.60 13.99
N ASP A 52 -6.98 -8.49 15.30
CA ASP A 52 -8.07 -8.30 16.26
C ASP A 52 -8.65 -6.87 16.23
N GLU A 53 -7.84 -5.88 15.89
CA GLU A 53 -8.23 -4.46 15.75
C GLU A 53 -8.99 -4.17 14.45
N ALA A 54 -8.78 -4.96 13.40
CA ALA A 54 -9.40 -4.71 12.10
C ALA A 54 -10.93 -4.74 12.16
N GLU A 55 -11.57 -3.76 11.53
CA GLU A 55 -13.04 -3.63 11.49
C GLU A 55 -13.68 -4.83 10.77
N ILE A 56 -13.04 -5.30 9.70
CA ILE A 56 -13.49 -6.44 8.89
C ILE A 56 -12.36 -7.46 8.82
N LYS A 57 -12.66 -8.73 9.15
CA LYS A 57 -11.72 -9.84 8.95
C LYS A 57 -11.82 -10.34 7.50
N THR A 58 -10.88 -9.95 6.65
CA THR A 58 -10.94 -10.24 5.21
C THR A 58 -10.59 -11.69 4.87
N LEU A 59 -9.76 -12.31 5.72
CA LEU A 59 -9.32 -13.68 5.61
C LEU A 59 -9.69 -14.49 6.87
N PRO A 60 -9.80 -15.84 6.78
CA PRO A 60 -9.91 -16.69 7.96
C PRO A 60 -8.62 -16.61 8.79
N GLU A 61 -8.73 -16.78 10.10
CA GLU A 61 -7.60 -16.67 11.04
C GLU A 61 -6.46 -17.63 10.69
N ARG A 62 -6.78 -18.81 10.19
CA ARG A 62 -5.80 -19.78 9.68
C ARG A 62 -6.10 -20.14 8.23
N THR A 63 -5.03 -20.21 7.46
CA THR A 63 -5.02 -20.71 6.09
C THR A 63 -4.05 -21.90 5.99
N PRO A 64 -4.04 -22.69 4.90
CA PRO A 64 -3.01 -23.70 4.68
C PRO A 64 -1.57 -23.15 4.67
N ARG A 65 -1.40 -21.82 4.58
CA ARG A 65 -0.09 -21.14 4.56
C ARG A 65 0.34 -20.61 5.93
N GLY A 66 -0.53 -20.66 6.95
CA GLY A 66 -0.26 -20.14 8.28
C GLY A 66 -1.39 -19.30 8.85
N GLU A 67 -1.11 -18.74 10.02
CA GLU A 67 -1.98 -17.81 10.75
C GLU A 67 -1.90 -16.40 10.18
N ILE A 68 -3.03 -15.70 10.13
CA ILE A 68 -3.14 -14.30 9.73
C ILE A 68 -2.96 -13.42 10.98
N LYS A 69 -1.96 -12.54 10.94
CA LYS A 69 -1.56 -11.67 12.06
C LYS A 69 -2.02 -10.22 11.89
N GLY A 70 -2.04 -9.75 10.65
CA GLY A 70 -2.52 -8.40 10.30
C GLY A 70 -3.69 -8.45 9.35
N ASP A 71 -4.53 -7.42 9.41
CA ASP A 71 -5.66 -7.25 8.51
C ASP A 71 -5.90 -5.75 8.27
N HIS A 72 -6.93 -5.42 7.49
CA HIS A 72 -7.07 -4.10 6.89
C HIS A 72 -7.37 -3.01 7.91
N ASP A 73 -6.73 -1.86 7.72
CA ASP A 73 -7.04 -0.60 8.39
C ASP A 73 -7.50 0.46 7.36
N ASN A 74 -8.31 1.42 7.80
CA ASN A 74 -8.81 2.49 6.93
C ASN A 74 -7.77 3.59 6.68
N GLU A 75 -6.73 3.69 7.51
CA GLU A 75 -5.62 4.62 7.33
C GLU A 75 -4.62 4.13 6.26
N ALA A 76 -4.82 4.61 5.04
CA ALA A 76 -3.94 4.33 3.91
C ALA A 76 -2.84 5.41 3.72
N ILE A 77 -1.91 5.13 2.81
CA ILE A 77 -0.84 6.06 2.43
C ILE A 77 -1.17 6.68 1.08
N LEU A 78 -0.97 7.99 0.97
CA LEU A 78 -0.94 8.75 -0.28
C LEU A 78 0.28 9.66 -0.29
N ILE A 79 1.13 9.51 -1.32
CA ILE A 79 2.26 10.38 -1.58
C ILE A 79 2.16 10.84 -3.04
N THR A 80 2.24 12.15 -3.26
CA THR A 80 2.24 12.74 -4.60
C THR A 80 3.52 13.50 -4.84
N ILE A 81 4.05 13.40 -6.07
CA ILE A 81 5.25 14.09 -6.51
C ILE A 81 4.88 14.85 -7.79
N ASN A 82 4.95 16.17 -7.73
CA ASN A 82 4.64 17.09 -8.84
C ASN A 82 3.24 16.90 -9.46
N ILE A 83 2.28 16.39 -8.68
CA ILE A 83 0.86 16.29 -9.06
C ILE A 83 0.14 17.51 -8.50
N LYS A 84 -0.56 18.26 -9.35
CA LYS A 84 -1.35 19.43 -8.94
C LYS A 84 -2.77 19.08 -8.52
N HIS A 85 -3.30 17.98 -9.03
CA HIS A 85 -4.65 17.52 -8.70
C HIS A 85 -4.68 16.98 -7.27
N GLU A 86 -5.63 17.44 -6.48
CA GLU A 86 -5.85 16.94 -5.12
C GLU A 86 -6.52 15.57 -5.17
N ILE A 87 -6.06 14.63 -4.36
CA ILE A 87 -6.59 13.25 -4.32
C ILE A 87 -7.17 13.03 -2.93
N ASN A 88 -8.50 13.02 -2.84
CA ASN A 88 -9.25 12.81 -1.59
C ASN A 88 -9.97 11.46 -1.55
N LYS A 89 -10.23 10.87 -2.73
CA LYS A 89 -10.83 9.54 -2.91
C LYS A 89 -10.19 8.82 -4.09
N LEU A 90 -10.38 7.50 -4.16
CA LEU A 90 -9.79 6.67 -5.22
C LEU A 90 -10.14 7.13 -6.64
N GLN A 91 -11.36 7.64 -6.87
CA GLN A 91 -11.76 8.14 -8.19
C GLN A 91 -10.94 9.37 -8.62
N ASP A 92 -10.40 10.14 -7.68
CA ASP A 92 -9.60 11.32 -8.00
C ASP A 92 -8.25 10.92 -8.60
N VAL A 93 -7.74 9.71 -8.32
CA VAL A 93 -6.54 9.17 -8.97
C VAL A 93 -6.74 9.06 -10.48
N PHE A 94 -7.93 8.61 -10.93
CA PHE A 94 -8.26 8.55 -12.34
C PHE A 94 -8.26 9.95 -12.97
N TYR A 95 -8.86 10.93 -12.31
CA TYR A 95 -8.90 12.30 -12.81
C TYR A 95 -7.53 12.98 -12.80
N ALA A 96 -6.71 12.71 -11.78
CA ALA A 96 -5.32 13.16 -11.71
C ALA A 96 -4.52 12.60 -12.89
N ILE A 97 -4.60 11.29 -13.16
CA ILE A 97 -3.90 10.68 -14.31
C ILE A 97 -4.42 11.26 -15.64
N ARG A 98 -5.74 11.37 -15.80
CA ARG A 98 -6.36 11.88 -17.03
C ARG A 98 -6.04 13.35 -17.29
N GLY A 99 -5.81 14.16 -16.25
CA GLY A 99 -5.41 15.56 -16.40
C GLY A 99 -3.97 15.76 -16.86
N GLU A 100 -3.16 14.71 -16.83
CA GLU A 100 -1.72 14.72 -17.14
C GLU A 100 -1.38 14.01 -18.47
N ILE A 101 -2.37 13.39 -19.12
CA ILE A 101 -2.30 12.76 -20.46
C ILE A 101 -3.10 13.61 -21.43
#